data_AF-A0A9D7WTZ2-F1
#
_entry.id   AF-A0A9D7WTZ2-F1
#
_cell.length_a   1.000
_cell.length_b   1.000
_cell.length_c   1.000
_cell.angle_alpha   90.00
_cell.angle_beta   90.00
_cell.angle_gamma   90.00
#
_symmetry.space_group_name_H-M   'P 1'
#
loop_
_entity.id
_entity.type
_entity.pdbx_description
1 polymer ?
#
loop_
_entity_poly.entity_id
_entity_poly.type
_entity_poly.pdbx_seq_one_letter_code
_entity_poly.pdbx_strand_id
1 'polypeptide(L)'
;MTNSLSASQWAWEFLRRNPKYRSDYSRLNTRGRQAIDQLFPLLQQTATDQEAAKWGLLAFEDPDIQARQALPFWAIGPTLEAEIVRTGDKPFLPMLRRAGTRANGLQLLGGAMVLTLERDNQSLQILLRDGRSFDETSNVILRLPVNLSLPAHIARGLNFCSLVADKQVKKIMARLAL
;
A
#
# COMPACT_ATOMS: atom_id res chain seq x y z
N MET A 1 5.65 -25.42 1.88
CA MET A 1 4.84 -24.43 2.62
C MET A 1 3.81 -23.87 1.65
N THR A 2 2.53 -24.08 1.88
CA THR A 2 1.45 -23.50 1.07
C THR A 2 1.44 -21.99 1.31
N ASN A 3 2.03 -21.22 0.40
CA ASN A 3 2.05 -19.76 0.45
C ASN A 3 0.61 -19.23 0.38
N SER A 4 -0.05 -18.98 1.51
CA SER A 4 -1.38 -18.38 1.53
C SER A 4 -1.33 -16.95 0.98
N LEU A 5 -2.41 -16.50 0.34
CA LEU A 5 -2.53 -15.11 -0.11
C LEU A 5 -2.89 -14.20 1.07
N SER A 6 -2.51 -12.93 1.03
CA SER A 6 -3.02 -11.91 1.95
C SER A 6 -4.52 -11.66 1.73
N ALA A 7 -5.19 -11.00 2.67
CA ALA A 7 -6.60 -10.63 2.50
C ALA A 7 -6.82 -9.70 1.28
N SER A 8 -5.90 -8.76 1.05
CA SER A 8 -5.89 -7.88 -0.13
C SER A 8 -5.80 -8.70 -1.43
N GLN A 9 -4.89 -9.67 -1.45
CA GLN A 9 -4.68 -10.56 -2.60
C GLN A 9 -5.89 -11.45 -2.87
N TRP A 10 -6.56 -11.97 -1.83
CA TRP A 10 -7.81 -12.72 -1.99
C TRP A 10 -8.95 -11.85 -2.52
N ALA A 11 -9.12 -10.64 -1.98
CA ALA A 11 -10.11 -9.69 -2.49
C ALA A 11 -9.89 -9.39 -3.97
N TRP A 12 -8.62 -9.27 -4.38
CA TRP A 12 -8.26 -9.10 -5.79
C TRP A 12 -8.59 -10.32 -6.65
N GLU A 13 -8.25 -11.54 -6.21
CA GLU A 13 -8.62 -12.75 -6.94
C GLU A 13 -10.14 -12.83 -7.16
N PHE A 14 -10.95 -12.42 -6.18
CA PHE A 14 -12.40 -12.36 -6.37
C PHE A 14 -12.80 -11.29 -7.39
N LEU A 15 -12.30 -10.06 -7.24
CA LEU A 15 -12.66 -8.93 -8.09
C LEU A 15 -12.25 -9.15 -9.56
N ARG A 16 -11.02 -9.63 -9.83
CA ARG A 16 -10.49 -9.78 -11.18
C ARG A 16 -11.24 -10.80 -12.04
N ARG A 17 -12.00 -11.71 -11.41
CA ARG A 17 -12.87 -12.69 -12.05
C ARG A 17 -14.27 -12.14 -12.33
N ASN A 18 -14.62 -10.97 -11.83
CA ASN A 18 -15.93 -10.36 -12.07
C ASN A 18 -16.02 -9.87 -13.54
N PRO A 19 -16.96 -10.40 -14.36
CA PRO A 19 -17.05 -10.02 -15.77
C PRO A 19 -17.38 -8.54 -15.98
N LYS A 20 -18.14 -7.92 -15.05
CA LYS A 20 -18.45 -6.49 -15.11
C LYS A 20 -17.21 -5.63 -14.83
N TYR A 21 -16.37 -6.04 -13.87
CA TYR A 21 -15.08 -5.37 -13.63
C TYR A 21 -14.19 -5.43 -14.87
N ARG A 22 -14.05 -6.61 -15.49
CA ARG A 22 -13.26 -6.82 -16.70
C ARG A 22 -13.76 -5.96 -17.87
N SER A 23 -15.09 -5.88 -18.04
CA SER A 23 -15.70 -5.02 -19.06
C SER A 23 -15.43 -3.53 -18.82
N ASP A 24 -15.57 -3.07 -17.59
CA ASP A 24 -15.24 -1.68 -17.23
C ASP A 24 -13.76 -1.37 -17.44
N TYR A 25 -12.86 -2.25 -16.98
CA TYR A 25 -11.43 -2.12 -17.20
C TYR A 25 -11.10 -1.98 -18.68
N SER A 26 -11.61 -2.89 -19.52
CA SER A 26 -11.34 -2.89 -20.96
C SER A 26 -11.85 -1.63 -21.66
N ARG A 27 -13.00 -1.10 -21.23
CA ARG A 27 -13.59 0.12 -21.80
C ARG A 27 -12.83 1.38 -21.41
N LEU A 28 -12.38 1.45 -20.16
CA LEU A 28 -11.92 2.68 -19.53
C LEU A 28 -10.40 2.80 -19.52
N ASN A 29 -9.66 1.69 -19.46
CA ASN A 29 -8.20 1.69 -19.45
C ASN A 29 -7.61 1.83 -20.86
N THR A 30 -7.88 2.97 -21.51
CA THR A 30 -7.45 3.27 -22.89
C THR A 30 -6.01 3.79 -23.01
N ARG A 31 -5.36 4.10 -21.88
CA ARG A 31 -3.97 4.57 -21.84
C ARG A 31 -3.31 3.95 -20.62
N GLY A 32 -2.30 3.10 -20.83
CA GLY A 32 -1.53 2.51 -19.75
C GLY A 32 -1.05 3.58 -18.77
N ARG A 33 -1.06 3.27 -17.47
CA ARG A 33 -0.57 4.19 -16.45
C ARG A 33 0.89 4.52 -16.70
N GLN A 34 1.23 5.78 -16.53
CA GLN A 34 2.63 6.18 -16.51
C GLN A 34 3.23 5.75 -15.18
N ALA A 35 4.29 4.94 -15.27
CA ALA A 35 5.22 4.77 -14.17
C ALA A 35 5.99 6.09 -14.01
N ILE A 36 6.04 6.62 -12.81
CA ILE A 36 6.93 7.72 -12.46
C ILE A 36 8.29 7.10 -12.15
N ASP A 37 9.35 7.67 -12.71
CA ASP A 37 10.72 7.23 -12.45
C ASP A 37 11.05 7.50 -10.96
N GLN A 38 10.94 6.44 -10.17
CA GLN A 38 11.28 6.40 -8.75
C GLN A 38 11.87 5.02 -8.42
N LEU A 39 12.58 4.95 -7.31
CA LEU A 39 13.28 3.75 -6.83
C LEU A 39 12.36 2.65 -6.27
N PHE A 40 11.05 2.82 -6.46
CA PHE A 40 10.00 1.82 -6.26
C PHE A 40 8.88 2.05 -7.29
N PRO A 41 8.07 1.04 -7.63
CA PRO A 41 6.97 1.20 -8.56
C PRO A 41 5.98 2.27 -8.08
N LEU A 42 5.90 3.39 -8.79
CA LEU A 42 4.99 4.49 -8.52
C LEU A 42 4.13 4.76 -9.75
N LEU A 43 2.82 4.63 -9.60
CA LEU A 43 1.84 4.88 -10.65
C LEU A 43 1.19 6.24 -10.44
N GLN A 44 0.90 6.95 -11.53
CA GLN A 44 0.06 8.14 -11.48
C GLN A 44 -1.42 7.77 -11.70
N GLN A 45 -2.29 8.22 -10.79
CA GLN A 45 -3.73 8.10 -10.95
C GLN A 45 -4.20 9.00 -12.11
N THR A 46 -5.07 8.45 -12.96
CA THR A 46 -5.69 9.19 -14.07
C THR A 46 -7.10 9.66 -13.70
N ALA A 47 -7.69 10.57 -14.48
CA ALA A 47 -9.10 10.95 -14.28
C ALA A 47 -10.04 9.74 -14.41
N THR A 48 -9.73 8.84 -15.35
CA THR A 48 -10.50 7.61 -15.57
C THR A 48 -10.45 6.64 -14.39
N ASP A 49 -9.39 6.69 -13.58
CA ASP A 49 -9.25 5.85 -12.39
C ASP A 49 -10.27 6.17 -11.30
N GLN A 50 -10.90 7.35 -11.32
CA GLN A 50 -11.96 7.67 -10.37
C GLN A 50 -13.18 6.74 -10.52
N GLU A 51 -13.41 6.20 -11.72
CA GLU A 51 -14.46 5.21 -11.98
C GLU A 51 -14.18 3.85 -11.31
N ALA A 52 -12.94 3.60 -10.86
CA ALA A 52 -12.59 2.40 -10.13
C ALA A 52 -13.18 2.37 -8.70
N ALA A 53 -13.61 3.53 -8.18
CA ALA A 53 -14.16 3.66 -6.83
C ALA A 53 -15.39 2.77 -6.59
N LYS A 54 -16.24 2.57 -7.61
CA LYS A 54 -17.40 1.67 -7.53
C LYS A 54 -17.02 0.19 -7.33
N TRP A 55 -15.77 -0.16 -7.65
CA TRP A 55 -15.18 -1.48 -7.43
C TRP A 55 -14.38 -1.55 -6.12
N GLY A 56 -14.38 -0.47 -5.34
CA GLY A 56 -13.61 -0.37 -4.11
C GLY A 56 -12.13 -0.07 -4.32
N LEU A 57 -11.72 0.33 -5.53
CA LEU A 57 -10.33 0.64 -5.87
C LEU A 57 -10.13 2.15 -6.03
N LEU A 58 -8.92 2.62 -5.73
CA LEU A 58 -8.47 3.98 -6.05
C LEU A 58 -8.06 4.11 -7.52
N ALA A 59 -7.73 2.99 -8.16
CA ALA A 59 -7.34 2.93 -9.56
C ALA A 59 -7.55 1.51 -10.11
N PHE A 60 -7.92 1.37 -11.38
CA PHE A 60 -8.11 0.09 -12.06
C PHE A 60 -6.84 -0.79 -12.12
N GLU A 61 -6.87 -2.02 -11.61
CA GLU A 61 -5.78 -2.97 -11.86
C GLU A 61 -6.11 -3.90 -13.03
N ASP A 62 -5.10 -4.33 -13.79
CA ASP A 62 -5.29 -5.26 -14.91
C ASP A 62 -5.81 -6.62 -14.42
N PRO A 63 -7.05 -7.01 -14.78
CA PRO A 63 -7.66 -8.26 -14.30
C PRO A 63 -6.95 -9.53 -14.76
N ASP A 64 -6.05 -9.45 -15.75
CA ASP A 64 -5.24 -10.58 -16.19
C ASP A 64 -4.01 -10.82 -15.32
N ILE A 65 -3.65 -9.84 -14.47
CA ILE A 65 -2.59 -9.98 -13.48
C ILE A 65 -3.11 -10.72 -12.23
N GLN A 66 -2.39 -11.76 -11.84
CA GLN A 66 -2.70 -12.55 -10.65
C GLN A 66 -2.31 -11.82 -9.36
N ALA A 67 -2.91 -12.20 -8.23
CA ALA A 67 -2.77 -11.44 -6.98
C ALA A 67 -1.35 -11.31 -6.43
N ARG A 68 -0.43 -12.21 -6.76
CA ARG A 68 0.98 -12.07 -6.33
C ARG A 68 1.74 -10.97 -7.07
N GLN A 69 1.23 -10.56 -8.21
CA GLN A 69 1.87 -9.59 -9.11
C GLN A 69 1.07 -8.29 -9.18
N ALA A 70 -0.25 -8.37 -8.99
CA ALA A 70 -1.14 -7.23 -9.01
C ALA A 70 -0.86 -6.27 -7.85
N LEU A 71 -1.12 -4.98 -8.08
CA LEU A 71 -0.94 -3.89 -7.12
C LEU A 71 -2.28 -3.15 -6.91
N PRO A 72 -3.33 -3.83 -6.41
CA PRO A 72 -4.61 -3.19 -6.17
C PRO A 72 -4.48 -2.16 -5.04
N PHE A 73 -4.79 -0.90 -5.36
CA PHE A 73 -4.92 0.16 -4.36
C PHE A 73 -6.38 0.25 -3.94
N TRP A 74 -6.70 -0.19 -2.73
CA TRP A 74 -8.06 -0.24 -2.22
C TRP A 74 -8.51 1.12 -1.65
N ALA A 75 -9.66 1.62 -2.12
CA ALA A 75 -10.38 2.74 -1.53
C ALA A 75 -11.20 2.29 -0.29
N ILE A 76 -11.68 1.05 -0.32
CA ILE A 76 -12.41 0.43 0.79
C ILE A 76 -11.45 -0.38 1.62
N GLY A 77 -10.81 0.28 2.57
CA GLY A 77 -9.87 -0.39 3.43
C GLY A 77 -9.27 0.54 4.45
N PRO A 78 -9.05 0.07 5.67
CA PRO A 78 -8.27 0.80 6.65
C PRO A 78 -6.87 1.14 6.11
N THR A 79 -6.68 2.43 5.87
CA THR A 79 -5.44 3.05 5.43
C THR A 79 -4.94 3.92 6.58
N LEU A 80 -3.68 3.73 6.99
CA LEU A 80 -3.10 4.57 8.04
C LEU A 80 -2.67 5.90 7.44
N GLU A 81 -3.03 7.01 8.08
CA GLU A 81 -2.45 8.29 7.70
C GLU A 81 -0.99 8.36 8.17
N ALA A 82 -0.15 9.00 7.37
CA ALA A 82 1.24 9.22 7.71
C ALA A 82 1.70 10.61 7.25
N GLU A 83 2.65 11.17 7.97
CA GLU A 83 3.32 12.42 7.62
C GLU A 83 4.73 12.16 7.17
N ILE A 84 5.14 12.92 6.16
CA ILE A 84 6.51 12.93 5.67
C ILE A 84 7.32 13.84 6.59
N VAL A 85 8.43 13.32 7.08
CA VAL A 85 9.39 14.09 7.87
C VAL A 85 10.77 13.93 7.26
N ARG A 86 11.55 15.02 7.25
CA ARG A 86 12.92 15.04 6.69
C ARG A 86 14.01 14.82 7.75
N THR A 87 13.61 14.75 9.02
CA THR A 87 14.49 14.52 10.16
C THR A 87 14.56 13.04 10.48
N GLY A 88 15.78 12.52 10.70
CA GLY A 88 16.01 11.15 11.17
C GLY A 88 17.07 10.40 10.36
N ASP A 89 17.79 9.51 11.04
CA ASP A 89 19.00 8.85 10.51
C ASP A 89 18.72 7.61 9.64
N LYS A 90 17.44 7.24 9.49
CA LYS A 90 17.04 5.96 8.85
C LYS A 90 15.87 6.17 7.89
N PRO A 91 16.12 6.62 6.66
CA PRO A 91 15.08 6.86 5.68
C PRO A 91 14.18 5.63 5.45
N PHE A 92 12.90 5.91 5.22
CA PHE A 92 11.84 4.92 5.30
C PHE A 92 11.93 3.83 4.22
N LEU A 93 12.14 4.21 2.95
CA LEU A 93 12.25 3.26 1.84
C LEU A 93 13.47 2.32 1.98
N PRO A 94 14.69 2.82 2.27
CA PRO A 94 15.82 1.95 2.61
C PRO A 94 15.54 0.96 3.75
N MET A 95 14.84 1.41 4.80
CA MET A 95 14.46 0.54 5.93
C MET A 95 13.53 -0.60 5.48
N LEU A 96 12.51 -0.31 4.66
CA LEU A 96 11.61 -1.32 4.11
C LEU A 96 12.36 -2.35 3.25
N ARG A 97 13.26 -1.88 2.37
CA ARG A 97 14.09 -2.76 1.53
C ARG A 97 14.94 -3.71 2.36
N ARG A 98 15.60 -3.22 3.41
CA ARG A 98 16.39 -4.05 4.34
C ARG A 98 15.52 -5.10 5.05
N ALA A 99 14.29 -4.73 5.41
CA ALA A 99 13.33 -5.65 6.03
C ALA A 99 12.70 -6.66 5.05
N GLY A 100 13.04 -6.59 3.75
CA GLY A 100 12.45 -7.42 2.69
C GLY A 100 11.02 -7.03 2.32
N THR A 101 10.56 -5.84 2.71
CA THR A 101 9.22 -5.34 2.43
C THR A 101 9.21 -4.58 1.12
N ARG A 102 8.28 -4.96 0.23
CA ARG A 102 8.04 -4.27 -1.03
C ARG A 102 7.12 -3.08 -0.79
N ALA A 103 7.46 -1.95 -1.39
CA ALA A 103 6.61 -0.76 -1.42
C ALA A 103 6.18 -0.48 -2.86
N ASN A 104 4.92 -0.13 -3.05
CA ASN A 104 4.40 0.38 -4.32
C ASN A 104 3.54 1.61 -4.05
N GLY A 105 3.55 2.59 -4.95
CA GLY A 105 2.84 3.83 -4.77
C GLY A 105 1.80 4.10 -5.85
N LEU A 106 0.77 4.83 -5.44
CA LEU A 106 -0.18 5.50 -6.32
C LEU A 106 -0.22 6.98 -5.95
N GLN A 107 0.27 7.82 -6.86
CA GLN A 107 0.13 9.27 -6.76
C GLN A 107 -1.28 9.67 -7.19
N LEU A 108 -2.08 10.18 -6.25
CA LEU A 108 -3.44 10.63 -6.50
C LEU A 108 -3.43 11.99 -7.22
N LEU A 109 -4.50 12.28 -7.97
CA LEU A 109 -4.67 13.56 -8.69
C LEU A 109 -4.56 14.78 -7.76
N GLY A 110 -5.05 14.64 -6.52
CA GLY A 110 -5.00 15.67 -5.48
C GLY A 110 -3.62 15.89 -4.84
N GLY A 111 -2.56 15.20 -5.28
CA GLY A 111 -1.21 15.37 -4.75
C GLY A 111 -0.86 14.49 -3.55
N ALA A 112 -1.84 13.83 -2.93
CA ALA A 112 -1.60 12.77 -1.96
C ALA A 112 -1.03 11.50 -2.63
N MET A 113 -0.34 10.66 -1.86
CA MET A 113 0.18 9.37 -2.31
C MET A 113 -0.32 8.26 -1.38
N VAL A 114 -0.77 7.16 -1.96
CA VAL A 114 -1.02 5.93 -1.22
C VAL A 114 0.13 4.96 -1.47
N LEU A 115 0.72 4.43 -0.41
CA LEU A 115 1.73 3.38 -0.47
C LEU A 115 1.14 2.07 0.02
N THR A 116 1.31 1.01 -0.76
CA THR A 116 1.08 -0.37 -0.34
C THR A 116 2.40 -0.98 0.10
N LEU A 117 2.42 -1.55 1.30
CA LEU A 117 3.58 -2.21 1.90
C LEU A 117 3.27 -3.69 2.03
N GLU A 118 4.07 -4.53 1.38
CA GLU A 118 3.83 -5.96 1.30
C GLU A 118 5.04 -6.78 1.67
N ARG A 119 4.85 -7.77 2.55
CA ARG A 119 5.84 -8.80 2.85
C ARG A 119 5.14 -10.08 3.23
N ASP A 120 5.57 -11.18 2.62
CA ASP A 120 4.96 -12.50 2.78
C ASP A 120 3.44 -12.41 2.52
N ASN A 121 2.60 -12.66 3.53
CA ASN A 121 1.14 -12.65 3.43
C ASN A 121 0.53 -11.44 4.15
N GLN A 122 1.35 -10.43 4.47
CA GLN A 122 0.94 -9.19 5.10
C GLN A 122 0.95 -8.06 4.07
N SER A 123 -0.13 -7.27 4.07
CA SER A 123 -0.27 -6.08 3.24
C SER A 123 -0.88 -4.95 4.09
N LEU A 124 -0.36 -3.74 3.91
CA LEU A 124 -0.79 -2.53 4.60
C LEU A 124 -0.81 -1.35 3.62
N GLN A 125 -1.80 -0.48 3.75
CA GLN A 125 -1.82 0.81 3.04
C GLN A 125 -1.55 1.96 4.00
N ILE A 126 -0.71 2.91 3.56
CA ILE A 126 -0.51 4.19 4.20
C ILE A 126 -0.84 5.33 3.23
N LEU A 127 -1.42 6.41 3.74
CA LEU A 127 -1.75 7.63 3.01
C LEU A 127 -0.82 8.76 3.44
N LEU A 128 -0.06 9.30 2.50
CA LEU A 128 0.74 10.50 2.64
C LEU A 128 -0.01 11.67 2.00
N ARG A 129 -0.42 12.66 2.81
CA ARG A 129 -1.21 13.80 2.30
C ARG A 129 -0.41 14.69 1.34
N ASP A 130 0.90 14.84 1.57
CA ASP A 130 1.82 15.55 0.68
C ASP A 130 2.71 14.57 -0.10
N GLY A 131 2.09 13.67 -0.86
CA GLY A 131 2.79 12.58 -1.54
C GLY A 131 3.89 13.03 -2.51
N ARG A 132 3.76 14.22 -3.11
CA ARG A 132 4.73 14.75 -4.08
C ARG A 132 6.10 15.04 -3.49
N SER A 133 6.17 15.27 -2.18
CA SER A 133 7.42 15.50 -1.46
C SER A 133 8.03 14.21 -0.91
N PHE A 134 7.48 13.03 -1.21
CA PHE A 134 8.01 11.76 -0.76
C PHE A 134 9.12 11.25 -1.68
N ASP A 135 10.30 10.96 -1.11
CA ASP A 135 11.45 10.41 -1.82
C ASP A 135 12.27 9.45 -0.93
N GLU A 136 13.42 9.02 -1.43
CA GLU A 136 14.32 8.08 -0.74
C GLU A 136 14.86 8.53 0.61
N THR A 137 14.89 9.84 0.84
CA THR A 137 15.41 10.44 2.08
C THR A 137 14.30 10.70 3.08
N SER A 138 13.04 10.56 2.66
CA SER A 138 11.88 10.76 3.51
C SER A 138 11.82 9.72 4.63
N ASN A 139 11.53 10.20 5.83
CA ASN A 139 11.04 9.42 6.94
C ASN A 139 9.51 9.58 7.03
N VAL A 140 8.83 8.65 7.69
CA VAL A 140 7.37 8.72 7.89
C VAL A 140 7.00 8.58 9.35
N ILE A 141 6.04 9.38 9.81
CA ILE A 141 5.41 9.24 11.12
C ILE A 141 3.97 8.80 10.90
N LEU A 142 3.58 7.65 11.46
CA LEU A 142 2.19 7.20 11.43
C LEU A 142 1.33 8.07 12.34
N ARG A 143 0.19 8.53 11.82
CA ARG A 143 -0.87 9.18 12.58
C ARG A 143 -1.92 8.13 12.97
N LEU A 144 -2.01 7.87 14.27
CA LEU A 144 -3.05 7.00 14.82
C LEU A 144 -4.12 7.91 15.45
N PRO A 145 -5.30 8.05 14.83
CA PRO A 145 -6.36 8.86 15.40
C PRO A 145 -6.86 8.24 16.70
N VAL A 146 -6.88 9.03 17.78
CA VAL A 146 -7.44 8.62 19.07
C VAL A 146 -8.97 8.77 18.98
N ASN A 147 -9.62 7.75 18.44
CA ASN A 147 -11.09 7.68 18.32
C ASN A 147 -11.57 6.23 18.55
N LEU A 148 -12.86 5.95 18.34
CA LEU A 148 -13.46 4.62 18.55
C LEU A 148 -12.80 3.52 17.69
N SER A 149 -12.08 3.87 16.63
CA SER A 149 -11.32 2.92 15.80
C SER A 149 -9.86 2.74 16.25
N LEU A 150 -9.45 3.35 17.37
CA LEU A 150 -8.09 3.27 17.90
C LEU A 150 -7.59 1.82 18.09
N PRO A 151 -8.38 0.85 18.62
CA PRO A 151 -7.90 -0.53 18.71
C PRO A 151 -7.52 -1.15 17.36
N ALA A 152 -8.30 -0.87 16.31
CA ALA A 152 -7.99 -1.33 14.95
C ALA A 152 -6.75 -0.62 14.38
N HIS A 153 -6.58 0.67 14.67
CA HIS A 153 -5.39 1.43 14.31
C HIS A 153 -4.13 0.96 15.04
N ILE A 154 -4.22 0.62 16.34
CA ILE A 154 -3.11 0.05 17.13
C ILE A 154 -2.70 -1.32 16.56
N ALA A 155 -3.65 -2.23 16.33
CA ALA A 155 -3.36 -3.53 15.73
C ALA A 155 -2.64 -3.38 14.37
N ARG A 156 -3.00 -2.35 13.60
CA ARG A 156 -2.32 -2.02 12.33
C ARG A 156 -0.97 -1.37 12.52
N GLY A 157 -0.80 -0.51 13.51
CA GLY A 157 0.51 0.02 13.90
C GLY A 157 1.48 -1.09 14.27
N LEU A 158 1.01 -2.14 14.97
CA LEU A 158 1.80 -3.33 15.25
C LEU A 158 2.15 -4.12 13.98
N ASN A 159 1.20 -4.26 13.04
CA ASN A 159 1.48 -4.85 11.72
C ASN A 159 2.51 -4.03 10.95
N PHE A 160 2.42 -2.70 10.97
CA PHE A 160 3.43 -1.81 10.39
C PHE A 160 4.80 -2.05 11.01
N CYS A 161 4.91 -2.07 12.34
CA CYS A 161 6.14 -2.39 13.05
C CYS A 161 6.72 -3.72 12.56
N SER A 162 5.88 -4.74 12.36
CA SER A 162 6.34 -6.02 11.82
C SER A 162 6.92 -5.88 10.40
N LEU A 163 6.32 -5.05 9.54
CA LEU A 163 6.74 -4.80 8.16
C LEU A 163 8.03 -3.96 8.06
N VAL A 164 8.28 -3.06 9.02
CA VAL A 164 9.51 -2.23 9.05
C VAL A 164 10.64 -2.85 9.86
N ALA A 165 10.34 -3.74 10.80
CA ALA A 165 11.33 -4.39 11.65
C ALA A 165 12.17 -5.40 10.85
N ASP A 166 13.48 -5.20 10.86
CA ASP A 166 14.46 -6.19 10.43
C ASP A 166 14.43 -7.42 11.38
N LYS A 167 14.95 -8.56 10.94
CA LYS A 167 15.01 -9.84 11.68
C LYS A 167 15.55 -9.68 13.10
N GLN A 168 16.49 -8.74 13.33
CA GLN A 168 17.02 -8.44 14.65
C GLN A 168 16.00 -7.76 15.59
N VAL A 169 15.17 -6.83 15.07
CA VAL A 169 14.15 -6.11 15.86
C VAL A 169 12.99 -7.05 16.22
N LYS A 170 12.63 -7.99 15.34
CA LYS A 170 11.65 -9.05 15.67
C LYS A 170 12.08 -9.91 16.86
N LYS A 171 13.39 -10.18 17.02
CA LYS A 171 13.92 -10.96 18.15
C LYS A 171 13.77 -10.23 19.49
N ILE A 172 13.78 -8.90 19.47
CA ILE A 172 13.56 -8.05 20.65
C ILE A 172 12.06 -7.90 20.93
N MET A 173 11.25 -7.65 19.91
CA MET A 173 9.79 -7.55 20.05
C MET A 173 9.15 -8.86 20.54
N ALA A 174 9.66 -10.02 20.10
CA ALA A 174 9.23 -11.33 20.60
C ALA A 174 9.58 -11.57 22.09
N ARG A 175 10.58 -10.84 22.63
CA ARG A 175 10.93 -10.89 24.06
C ARG A 175 10.12 -9.91 24.92
N LEU A 176 9.50 -8.90 24.30
CA LEU A 176 8.66 -7.90 24.98
C LEU A 176 7.17 -8.29 25.00
N ALA A 177 6.79 -9.35 24.29
CA ALA A 177 5.44 -9.91 24.27
C ALA A 177 5.26 -11.10 25.26
N LEU A 178 6.22 -11.28 26.18
CA LEU A 178 6.21 -12.19 27.33
C LEU A 178 6.10 -11.35 28.60
#